data_AF-A0A5M9MFB1-F1
#
_entry.id   AF-A0A5M9MFB1-F1
#
_cell.length_a   1.000
_cell.length_b   1.000
_cell.length_c   1.000
_cell.angle_alpha   90.00
_cell.angle_beta   90.00
_cell.angle_gamma   90.00
#
_symmetry.space_group_name_H-M   'P 1'
#
loop_
_entity.id
_entity.type
_entity.pdbx_description
1 polymer ?
#
loop_
_entity_poly.entity_id
_entity_poly.type
_entity_poly.pdbx_seq_one_letter_code
_entity_poly.pdbx_strand_id
1 'polypeptide(L)'
;MVHLMFMGYAGRNFASRHNLDRDRLIQQAEKSLQAIHDLLVLQGDPIPNNMVEENGRVMFIDFERAALQTRRIPLGEISPNQKRKREACSEKSPNMHVNCFEREKRHLRHGL
;
A
#
# COMPACT_ATOMS: atom_id res chain seq x y z
N MET A 1 18.66 -22.24 -0.15
CA MET A 1 18.11 -22.42 -1.51
C MET A 1 17.91 -21.04 -2.12
N VAL A 2 18.25 -20.83 -3.39
CA VAL A 2 18.04 -19.56 -4.09
C VAL A 2 16.86 -19.75 -5.03
N HIS A 3 15.87 -18.87 -4.92
CA HIS A 3 14.71 -18.86 -5.80
C HIS A 3 14.78 -17.61 -6.66
N LEU A 4 14.49 -17.77 -7.95
CA LEU A 4 14.52 -16.70 -8.95
C LEU A 4 13.09 -16.50 -9.46
N MET A 5 12.67 -15.25 -9.57
CA MET A 5 11.40 -14.86 -10.18
C MET A 5 11.71 -14.05 -11.45
N PHE A 6 11.18 -14.50 -12.58
CA PHE A 6 11.29 -13.79 -13.85
C PHE A 6 10.06 -12.91 -14.02
N MET A 7 10.26 -11.61 -14.23
CA MET A 7 9.21 -10.63 -14.42
C MET A 7 9.41 -9.88 -15.73
N GLY A 8 8.34 -9.30 -16.27
CA GLY A 8 8.44 -8.37 -17.38
C GLY A 8 9.23 -7.12 -16.98
N TYR A 9 9.76 -6.41 -17.98
CA TYR A 9 10.39 -5.11 -17.73
C TYR A 9 9.36 -4.15 -17.14
N ALA A 10 9.73 -3.54 -16.02
CA ALA A 10 8.83 -2.83 -15.14
C ALA A 10 8.91 -1.30 -15.33
N GLY A 11 9.90 -0.82 -16.08
CA GLY A 11 10.21 0.60 -16.21
C GLY A 11 11.46 1.01 -15.46
N ARG A 12 11.62 2.33 -15.28
CA ARG A 12 12.78 2.93 -14.59
C ARG A 12 12.44 3.22 -13.15
N ASN A 13 13.44 3.11 -12.27
CA ASN A 13 13.27 3.41 -10.85
C ASN A 13 12.82 4.85 -10.64
N PHE A 14 11.77 5.03 -9.86
CA PHE A 14 11.18 6.32 -9.54
C PHE A 14 12.15 7.26 -8.82
N ALA A 15 13.00 6.73 -7.93
CA ALA A 15 14.00 7.50 -7.18
C ALA A 15 15.04 8.20 -8.06
N SER A 16 15.25 7.71 -9.29
CA SER A 16 16.25 8.27 -10.22
C SER A 16 15.78 9.52 -10.97
N ARG A 17 14.50 9.91 -10.83
CA ARG A 17 13.90 10.98 -11.64
C ARG A 17 13.91 12.33 -10.91
N HIS A 18 15.06 13.01 -10.94
CA HIS A 18 15.22 14.35 -10.35
C HIS A 18 14.61 15.51 -11.18
N ASN A 19 14.23 15.27 -12.45
CA ASN A 19 13.83 16.32 -13.40
C ASN A 19 12.35 16.27 -13.84
N LEU A 20 11.52 15.43 -13.22
CA LEU A 20 10.09 15.40 -13.51
C LEU A 20 9.32 16.30 -12.56
N ASP A 21 8.18 16.82 -13.05
CA ASP A 21 7.19 17.53 -12.26
C ASP A 21 6.74 16.65 -11.08
N ARG A 22 7.19 17.02 -9.88
CA ARG A 22 6.97 16.30 -8.62
C ARG A 22 5.49 16.16 -8.32
N ASP A 23 4.69 17.17 -8.63
CA ASP A 23 3.25 17.15 -8.34
C ASP A 23 2.54 16.14 -9.23
N ARG A 24 2.89 16.10 -10.51
CA ARG A 24 2.39 15.07 -11.44
C ARG A 24 2.78 13.67 -11.00
N LEU A 25 4.01 13.49 -10.54
CA LEU A 25 4.53 12.23 -10.04
C LEU A 25 3.77 11.74 -8.80
N ILE A 26 3.56 12.61 -7.81
CA ILE A 26 2.77 12.32 -6.62
C ILE A 26 1.33 11.94 -7.00
N GLN A 27 0.70 12.68 -7.90
CA GLN A 27 -0.67 12.37 -8.37
C GLN A 27 -0.76 10.98 -9.01
N GLN A 28 0.23 10.59 -9.82
CA GLN A 28 0.24 9.28 -10.46
C GLN A 28 0.49 8.15 -9.47
N ALA A 29 1.40 8.35 -8.52
CA ALA A 29 1.66 7.39 -7.45
C ALA A 29 0.43 7.22 -6.56
N GLU A 30 -0.23 8.30 -6.16
CA GLU A 30 -1.47 8.26 -5.37
C GLU A 30 -2.61 7.55 -6.10
N LYS A 31 -2.78 7.83 -7.40
CA LYS A 31 -3.80 7.15 -8.21
C LYS A 31 -3.55 5.65 -8.28
N SER A 32 -2.29 5.25 -8.42
CA SER A 32 -1.90 3.84 -8.50
C SER A 32 -2.05 3.15 -7.14
N LEU A 33 -1.68 3.83 -6.05
CA LEU A 33 -1.88 3.35 -4.68
C LEU A 33 -3.37 3.23 -4.33
N GLN A 34 -4.20 4.17 -4.78
CA GLN A 34 -5.66 4.10 -4.63
C GLN A 34 -6.23 2.87 -5.34
N ALA A 35 -5.78 2.57 -6.57
CA ALA A 35 -6.23 1.38 -7.29
C ALA A 35 -5.87 0.07 -6.55
N ILE A 36 -4.70 0.02 -5.89
CA ILE A 36 -4.31 -1.10 -5.03
C ILE A 36 -5.26 -1.21 -3.82
N HIS A 37 -5.56 -0.07 -3.19
CA HIS A 37 -6.45 -0.02 -2.05
C HIS A 37 -7.90 -0.41 -2.38
N ASP A 38 -8.40 -0.05 -3.56
CA ASP A 38 -9.73 -0.44 -4.02
C ASP A 38 -9.87 -1.98 -4.14
N LEU A 39 -8.74 -2.69 -4.29
CA LEU A 39 -8.65 -4.16 -4.22
C LEU A 39 -8.50 -4.70 -2.78
N LEU A 40 -8.71 -3.85 -1.77
CA LEU A 40 -8.55 -4.13 -0.34
C LEU A 40 -7.12 -4.52 0.05
N VAL A 41 -6.11 -4.01 -0.65
CA VAL A 41 -4.70 -4.22 -0.35
C VAL A 41 -4.09 -2.92 0.16
N LEU A 42 -3.38 -2.99 1.29
CA LEU A 42 -2.37 -1.99 1.66
C LEU A 42 -1.02 -2.48 1.15
N GLN A 43 -0.26 -1.64 0.48
CA GLN A 43 1.05 -2.03 -0.08
C GLN A 43 2.11 -2.19 1.02
N GLY A 44 2.03 -1.39 2.09
CA GLY A 44 2.80 -1.54 3.32
C GLY A 44 4.12 -0.76 3.38
N ASP A 45 4.79 -0.52 2.25
CA ASP A 45 6.05 0.22 2.16
C ASP A 45 6.15 1.05 0.85
N PRO A 46 5.34 2.11 0.71
CA PRO A 46 5.22 2.88 -0.54
C PRO A 46 6.36 3.91 -0.65
N ILE A 47 7.60 3.42 -0.71
CA ILE A 47 8.81 4.23 -0.88
C ILE A 47 9.22 4.32 -2.36
N PRO A 48 9.91 5.38 -2.79
CA PRO A 48 10.26 5.57 -4.21
C PRO A 48 11.05 4.41 -4.82
N ASN A 49 11.86 3.70 -4.02
CA ASN A 49 12.62 2.55 -4.49
C ASN A 49 11.74 1.35 -4.87
N ASN A 50 10.56 1.24 -4.27
CA ASN A 50 9.56 0.21 -4.56
C ASN A 50 8.58 0.68 -5.65
N MET A 51 8.92 1.75 -6.36
CA MET A 51 8.15 2.27 -7.48
C MET A 51 8.99 2.33 -8.73
N VAL A 52 8.33 2.04 -9.83
CA VAL A 52 8.90 2.15 -11.16
C VAL A 52 7.92 2.94 -12.02
N GLU A 53 8.46 3.68 -12.98
CA GLU A 53 7.69 4.46 -13.92
C GLU A 53 8.03 4.07 -15.35
N GLU A 54 6.98 3.93 -16.15
CA GLU A 54 7.06 3.72 -17.58
C GLU A 54 5.91 4.47 -18.28
N ASN A 55 6.25 5.31 -19.26
CA ASN A 55 5.29 6.03 -20.11
C ASN A 55 4.23 6.83 -19.33
N GLY A 56 4.63 7.48 -18.24
CA GLY A 56 3.77 8.27 -17.36
C GLY A 56 2.84 7.41 -16.51
N ARG A 57 3.17 6.14 -16.27
CA ARG A 57 2.43 5.25 -15.37
C ARG A 57 3.35 4.76 -14.29
N VAL A 58 2.85 4.78 -13.06
CA VAL A 58 3.58 4.32 -11.88
C VAL A 58 3.11 2.92 -11.54
N MET A 59 4.05 2.03 -11.31
CA MET A 59 3.79 0.70 -10.82
C MET A 59 4.51 0.50 -9.48
N PHE A 60 3.78 -0.06 -8.53
CA PHE A 60 4.34 -0.51 -7.25
C PHE A 60 4.88 -1.92 -7.41
N ILE A 61 6.05 -2.16 -6.85
CA ILE A 61 6.66 -3.47 -6.71
C ILE A 61 6.88 -3.75 -5.22
N ASP A 62 7.42 -4.93 -4.93
CA ASP A 62 7.72 -5.38 -3.57
C ASP A 62 6.50 -5.36 -2.63
N PHE A 63 5.72 -6.44 -2.68
CA PHE A 63 4.52 -6.64 -1.86
C PHE A 63 4.81 -7.51 -0.63
N GLU A 64 6.08 -7.68 -0.21
CA GLU A 64 6.41 -8.54 0.94
C GLU A 64 5.73 -8.09 2.25
N ARG A 65 5.49 -6.78 2.38
CA ARG A 65 4.86 -6.12 3.54
C ARG A 65 3.38 -5.83 3.33
N ALA A 66 2.81 -6.25 2.20
CA ALA A 66 1.44 -5.93 1.86
C ALA A 66 0.45 -6.65 2.79
N ALA A 67 -0.66 -5.98 3.09
CA ALA A 67 -1.69 -6.51 3.96
C ALA A 67 -3.07 -6.45 3.29
N LEU A 68 -3.76 -7.58 3.28
CA LEU A 68 -5.17 -7.62 2.90
C LEU A 68 -6.01 -7.02 4.01
N GLN A 69 -6.75 -5.98 3.68
CA GLN A 69 -7.79 -5.43 4.54
C GLN A 69 -8.99 -6.37 4.51
N THR A 70 -8.89 -7.44 5.30
CA THR A 70 -9.94 -8.45 5.40
C THR A 70 -11.20 -7.80 5.94
N ARG A 71 -12.26 -7.78 5.11
CA ARG A 71 -13.65 -7.63 5.53
C ARG A 71 -14.10 -8.94 6.17
N ARG A 72 -13.51 -9.29 7.34
CA ARG A 72 -14.02 -10.45 8.09
C ARG A 72 -15.40 -10.07 8.59
N ILE A 73 -16.43 -10.58 7.91
CA ILE A 73 -17.78 -10.63 8.46
C ILE A 73 -17.66 -11.56 9.68
N PRO A 74 -18.02 -11.10 10.88
CA PRO A 74 -18.02 -11.97 12.04
C PRO A 74 -18.88 -13.20 11.74
N LEU A 75 -18.35 -14.40 11.98
CA LEU A 75 -19.09 -15.66 11.77
C LEU A 75 -20.22 -15.88 12.80
N GLY A 76 -20.44 -14.92 13.70
CA GLY A 76 -21.45 -14.93 14.74
C GLY A 76 -21.46 -13.61 15.52
N GLU A 77 -22.43 -13.44 16.42
CA GLU A 77 -22.53 -12.26 17.27
C GLU A 77 -21.28 -12.11 18.15
N ILE A 78 -20.64 -10.94 18.08
CA ILE A 78 -19.46 -10.62 18.89
C ILE A 78 -19.96 -10.34 20.31
N SER A 79 -19.58 -11.18 21.28
CA SER A 79 -19.91 -10.91 22.67
C SER A 79 -19.16 -9.66 23.17
N PRO A 80 -19.75 -8.81 24.02
CA PRO A 80 -19.17 -7.49 24.38
C PRO A 80 -17.88 -7.54 25.21
N ASN A 81 -17.38 -8.73 25.58
CA ASN A 81 -16.28 -8.88 26.53
C ASN A 81 -15.09 -9.61 25.90
N GLN A 82 -14.19 -8.86 25.25
CA GLN A 82 -12.79 -9.29 25.14
C GLN A 82 -11.87 -8.30 25.84
N LYS A 83 -11.39 -8.72 27.02
CA LYS A 83 -10.28 -8.08 27.72
C LYS A 83 -9.05 -8.10 26.82
N ARG A 84 -8.61 -6.89 26.41
CA ARG A 84 -7.26 -6.50 25.98
C ARG A 84 -6.26 -7.64 25.78
N LYS A 85 -6.22 -8.21 24.56
CA LYS A 85 -4.97 -8.69 23.99
C LYS A 85 -4.55 -7.71 22.90
N ARG A 86 -3.41 -7.04 23.12
CA ARG A 86 -2.72 -6.23 22.12
C ARG A 86 -2.16 -7.17 21.05
N GLU A 87 -3.02 -7.66 20.17
CA GLU A 87 -2.59 -8.14 18.86
C GLU A 87 -2.81 -6.95 17.93
N ALA A 88 -1.70 -6.39 17.44
CA ALA A 88 -1.74 -5.28 16.51
C ALA A 88 -2.64 -5.68 15.33
N CYS A 89 -3.78 -4.97 15.21
CA CYS A 89 -4.85 -5.21 14.24
C CYS A 89 -5.99 -6.15 14.69
N SER A 90 -6.54 -5.96 15.90
CA SER A 90 -7.88 -6.46 16.22
C SER A 90 -8.75 -5.37 16.87
N GLU A 91 -9.58 -4.75 16.04
CA GLU A 91 -10.91 -4.17 16.31
C GLU A 91 -11.31 -3.38 15.05
N LYS A 92 -11.80 -4.10 14.04
CA LYS A 92 -12.01 -3.58 12.69
C LYS A 92 -13.33 -2.81 12.59
N SER A 93 -13.33 -1.58 13.09
CA SER A 93 -14.32 -0.58 12.68
C SER A 93 -13.99 -0.05 11.27
N PRO A 94 -14.98 0.33 10.46
CA PRO A 94 -14.73 0.93 9.14
C PRO A 94 -13.84 2.18 9.22
N ASN A 95 -13.84 2.88 10.35
CA ASN A 95 -13.02 4.05 10.59
C ASN A 95 -11.51 3.74 10.69
N MET A 96 -11.15 2.56 11.21
CA MET A 96 -9.75 2.12 11.29
C MET A 96 -9.17 1.84 9.90
N HIS A 97 -9.99 1.36 8.96
CA HIS A 97 -9.59 1.07 7.58
C HIS A 97 -9.19 2.33 6.82
N VAL A 98 -10.01 3.37 6.93
CA VAL A 98 -9.74 4.72 6.38
C VAL A 98 -8.44 5.26 6.98
N ASN A 99 -8.25 5.09 8.30
CA ASN A 99 -7.03 5.55 8.97
C ASN A 99 -5.74 4.86 8.50
N CYS A 100 -5.78 3.55 8.18
CA CYS A 100 -4.59 2.84 7.70
C CYS A 100 -4.16 3.34 6.31
N PHE A 101 -5.11 3.48 5.40
CA PHE A 101 -4.82 3.92 4.04
C PHE A 101 -4.40 5.40 3.98
N GLU A 102 -5.05 6.28 4.76
CA GLU A 102 -4.63 7.68 4.86
C GLU A 102 -3.22 7.83 5.45
N ARG A 103 -2.83 6.92 6.36
CA ARG A 103 -1.45 6.87 6.86
C ARG A 103 -0.47 6.45 5.76
N GLU A 104 -0.84 5.46 4.94
CA GLU A 104 -0.04 4.98 3.82
C GLU A 104 0.16 6.07 2.74
N LYS A 105 -0.91 6.78 2.37
CA LYS A 105 -0.83 7.97 1.51
C LYS A 105 0.10 9.04 2.06
N ARG A 106 0.06 9.29 3.37
CA ARG A 106 0.96 10.26 4.00
C ARG A 106 2.43 9.80 3.93
N HIS A 107 2.69 8.51 4.16
CA HIS A 107 4.04 7.95 4.02
C HIS A 107 4.56 8.10 2.58
N LEU A 108 3.73 7.78 1.59
CA LEU A 108 4.04 7.99 0.17
C LEU A 108 4.46 9.44 -0.11
N ARG A 109 3.64 10.41 0.32
CA ARG A 109 3.90 11.85 0.12
C ARG A 109 5.18 12.35 0.78
N HIS A 110 5.58 11.76 1.91
CA HIS A 110 6.82 12.14 2.59
C HIS A 110 8.06 11.51 1.95
N GLY A 111 7.92 10.36 1.29
CA GLY A 111 9.02 9.70 0.59
C GLY A 111 9.34 10.30 -0.78
N LEU A 112 8.39 11.02 -1.37
CA LEU A 112 8.47 11.72 -2.67
C LEU A 112 8.77 13.21 -2.51
#